data_AF-A0A3S1ZUD9-F1
#
_entry.id   AF-A0A3S1ZUD9-F1
#
_cell.length_a   1.000
_cell.length_b   1.000
_cell.length_c   1.000
_cell.angle_alpha   90.00
_cell.angle_beta   90.00
_cell.angle_gamma   90.00
#
_symmetry.space_group_name_H-M   'P 1'
#
loop_
_entity.id
_entity.type
_entity.pdbx_description
1 polymer ?
#
loop_
_entity_poly.entity_id
_entity_poly.type
_entity_poly.pdbx_seq_one_letter_code
_entity_poly.pdbx_strand_id
1 'polypeptide(L)'
;MALARGRRTDRRIDYWPGFVDALSTLLLAIMFLLTVFVLAQFLLGREISGKDTALSRLNSQINELTQLLALERSTAQDKDDSLANLQASLSAAEAEKSRLEQLLAQGAGAGDAANQRAAALGGELDSQRQISQQALSQVEILNQQIAALRKQIGALEDALNVSETRDRDSNTKIADLGRRLNVALAQRVQELNRYRSDFFGRLREILADRENIRIVGDRFVFQSEVLFPTGSEVINDAGKVEMKKLADAIIELQKEIPPEINWVLRVDGHTDNKPLSGTGRYRDNWELSTARSTSVVKFLIENGVPANRLVAAGFGEFQPLDPADTEEARNKNRRIELKLTER
;
A
#
# COMPACT_ATOMS: atom_id res chain seq x y z
N MET A 1 5.90 173.53 123.84
CA MET A 1 7.07 174.28 124.38
C MET A 1 8.11 173.24 124.80
N ALA A 2 9.43 173.30 124.58
CA ALA A 2 10.30 174.27 123.89
C ALA A 2 11.81 173.82 123.95
N LEU A 3 12.69 174.44 123.11
CA LEU A 3 14.18 174.73 123.21
C LEU A 3 15.22 173.54 123.23
N ALA A 4 16.54 173.58 122.91
CA ALA A 4 17.51 174.47 122.22
C ALA A 4 18.94 173.79 122.07
N ARG A 5 19.71 174.22 121.04
CA ARG A 5 21.19 174.28 120.73
C ARG A 5 22.33 173.54 121.50
N GLY A 6 23.38 173.09 120.74
CA GLY A 6 24.83 173.44 120.98
C GLY A 6 26.01 172.44 120.74
N ARG A 7 26.83 172.65 119.68
CA ARG A 7 28.32 172.45 119.44
C ARG A 7 29.12 171.09 119.56
N ARG A 8 29.86 170.78 118.45
CA ARG A 8 31.17 170.08 118.15
C ARG A 8 32.03 169.39 119.24
N THR A 9 32.62 168.21 118.92
CA THR A 9 34.06 167.80 119.05
C THR A 9 34.35 166.37 118.49
N ASP A 10 35.63 165.97 118.43
CA ASP A 10 36.33 165.01 117.55
C ASP A 10 36.81 163.69 118.25
N ARG A 11 37.25 162.65 117.48
CA ARG A 11 38.10 161.43 117.79
C ARG A 11 37.54 159.96 117.88
N ARG A 12 38.09 159.12 116.98
CA ARG A 12 38.67 157.72 117.01
C ARG A 12 37.90 156.42 117.46
N ILE A 13 37.87 155.43 116.52
CA ILE A 13 38.13 153.94 116.51
C ILE A 13 37.41 152.94 117.46
N ASP A 14 36.80 151.86 116.90
CA ASP A 14 36.99 150.40 117.23
C ASP A 14 36.18 149.42 116.31
N TYR A 15 36.76 148.27 115.90
CA TYR A 15 36.31 147.40 114.77
C TYR A 15 36.03 145.90 115.10
N TRP A 16 35.59 145.51 116.31
CA TRP A 16 35.69 144.10 116.77
C TRP A 16 34.39 143.41 117.29
N PRO A 17 33.29 143.29 116.51
CA PRO A 17 32.44 142.09 116.71
C PRO A 17 31.75 141.44 115.47
N GLY A 18 31.99 141.87 114.23
CA GLY A 18 31.24 141.39 113.05
C GLY A 18 31.70 140.05 112.40
N PHE A 19 32.83 139.47 112.78
CA PHE A 19 33.45 138.34 112.04
C PHE A 19 32.95 136.93 112.45
N VAL A 20 32.27 136.79 113.60
CA VAL A 20 31.81 135.50 114.12
C VAL A 20 30.54 135.00 113.41
N ASP A 21 29.70 135.90 112.91
CA ASP A 21 28.42 135.55 112.28
C ASP A 21 28.59 135.01 110.85
N ALA A 22 29.57 135.53 110.10
CA ALA A 22 29.90 135.04 108.76
C ALA A 22 30.54 133.64 108.74
N LEU A 23 31.30 133.28 109.79
CA LEU A 23 31.95 131.96 109.90
C LEU A 23 30.96 130.84 110.25
N SER A 24 29.95 131.12 111.09
CA SER A 24 28.95 130.13 111.49
C SER A 24 27.94 129.81 110.38
N THR A 25 27.51 130.83 109.64
CA THR A 25 26.61 130.70 108.48
C THR A 25 27.27 129.96 107.31
N LEU A 26 28.58 130.16 107.09
CA LEU A 26 29.35 129.41 106.09
C LEU A 26 29.50 127.93 106.46
N LEU A 27 29.68 127.62 107.75
CA LEU A 27 29.77 126.24 108.25
C LEU A 27 28.43 125.51 108.12
N LEU A 28 27.31 126.19 108.43
CA LEU A 28 25.95 125.68 108.23
C LEU A 28 25.62 125.44 106.75
N ALA A 29 26.01 126.34 105.86
CA ALA A 29 25.83 126.17 104.42
C ALA A 29 26.66 124.99 103.87
N ILE A 30 27.92 124.84 104.32
CA ILE A 30 28.78 123.72 103.94
C ILE A 30 28.22 122.40 104.46
N MET A 31 27.78 122.32 105.72
CA MET A 31 27.10 121.13 106.28
C MET A 31 25.83 120.78 105.50
N PHE A 32 25.00 121.78 105.15
CA PHE A 32 23.80 121.57 104.36
C PHE A 32 24.13 121.01 102.97
N LEU A 33 25.10 121.60 102.27
CA LEU A 33 25.54 121.13 100.95
C LEU A 33 26.14 119.72 101.02
N LEU A 34 26.91 119.40 102.08
CA LEU A 34 27.40 118.05 102.35
C LEU A 34 26.27 117.06 102.60
N THR A 35 25.24 117.43 103.38
CA THR A 35 24.09 116.55 103.61
C THR A 35 23.28 116.30 102.34
N VAL A 36 23.05 117.33 101.51
CA VAL A 36 22.38 117.17 100.22
C VAL A 36 23.22 116.30 99.28
N PHE A 37 24.53 116.48 99.26
CA PHE A 37 25.45 115.66 98.47
C PHE A 37 25.48 114.20 98.93
N VAL A 38 25.53 113.94 100.24
CA VAL A 38 25.47 112.58 100.80
C VAL A 38 24.10 111.95 100.53
N LEU A 39 23.01 112.69 100.64
CA LEU A 39 21.66 112.21 100.32
C LEU A 39 21.54 111.89 98.81
N ALA A 40 22.09 112.75 97.95
CA ALA A 40 22.14 112.52 96.52
C ALA A 40 23.00 111.30 96.18
N GLN A 41 24.19 111.15 96.77
CA GLN A 41 25.05 109.97 96.62
C GLN A 41 24.38 108.70 97.14
N PHE A 42 23.63 108.77 98.24
CA PHE A 42 22.89 107.65 98.79
C PHE A 42 21.73 107.24 97.88
N LEU A 43 20.97 108.20 97.35
CA LEU A 43 19.89 107.95 96.39
C LEU A 43 20.44 107.39 95.06
N LEU A 44 21.53 107.97 94.52
CA LEU A 44 22.20 107.48 93.32
C LEU A 44 22.78 106.08 93.52
N GLY A 45 23.40 105.83 94.68
CA GLY A 45 23.97 104.53 95.04
C GLY A 45 22.88 103.46 95.18
N ARG A 46 21.70 103.81 95.70
CA ARG A 46 20.54 102.91 95.74
C ARG A 46 19.95 102.65 94.36
N GLU A 47 19.92 103.65 93.48
CA GLU A 47 19.45 103.50 92.11
C GLU A 47 20.42 102.70 91.22
N ILE A 48 21.73 102.91 91.38
CA ILE A 48 22.79 102.14 90.71
C ILE A 48 22.82 100.71 91.25
N SER A 49 22.76 100.49 92.57
CA SER A 49 22.68 99.15 93.16
C SER A 49 21.38 98.43 92.76
N GLY A 50 20.26 99.14 92.65
CA GLY A 50 19.01 98.62 92.09
C GLY A 50 19.15 98.21 90.61
N LYS A 51 19.84 99.02 89.80
CA LYS A 51 20.15 98.70 88.41
C LYS A 51 21.14 97.53 88.28
N ASP A 52 22.16 97.44 89.14
CA ASP A 52 23.15 96.36 89.16
C ASP A 52 22.52 95.02 89.58
N THR A 53 21.62 95.04 90.58
CA THR A 53 20.87 93.85 90.98
C THR A 53 19.88 93.42 89.89
N ALA A 54 19.23 94.36 89.20
CA ALA A 54 18.39 94.06 88.03
C ALA A 54 19.21 93.51 86.85
N LEU A 55 20.38 94.08 86.55
CA LEU A 55 21.31 93.60 85.53
C LEU A 55 21.84 92.21 85.86
N SER A 56 22.20 91.94 87.12
CA SER A 56 22.65 90.61 87.57
C SER A 56 21.54 89.56 87.42
N ARG A 57 20.30 89.89 87.79
CA ARG A 57 19.13 89.01 87.58
C ARG A 57 18.87 88.77 86.09
N LEU A 58 18.87 89.82 85.27
CA LEU A 58 18.71 89.72 83.83
C LEU A 58 19.82 88.87 83.20
N ASN A 59 21.08 89.05 83.63
CA ASN A 59 22.20 88.27 83.12
C ASN A 59 22.08 86.78 83.53
N SER A 60 21.62 86.50 84.74
CA SER A 60 21.30 85.12 85.18
C SER A 60 20.16 84.50 84.36
N GLN A 61 19.08 85.25 84.11
CA GLN A 61 17.96 84.82 83.28
C GLN A 61 18.38 84.61 81.81
N ILE A 62 19.23 85.48 81.26
CA ILE A 62 19.80 85.32 79.92
C ILE A 62 20.65 84.05 79.85
N ASN A 63 21.48 83.77 80.86
CA ASN A 63 22.28 82.54 80.91
C ASN A 63 21.40 81.28 80.99
N GLU A 64 20.36 81.30 81.83
CA GLU A 64 19.40 80.20 81.96
C GLU A 64 18.63 79.97 80.64
N LEU A 65 18.12 81.03 80.02
CA LEU A 65 17.47 80.96 78.70
C LEU A 65 18.43 80.48 77.61
N THR A 66 19.70 80.88 77.67
CA THR A 66 20.73 80.40 76.72
C THR A 66 21.00 78.91 76.90
N GLN A 67 21.04 78.41 78.14
CA GLN A 67 21.18 76.98 78.42
C GLN A 67 19.95 76.19 77.98
N LEU A 68 18.74 76.70 78.25
CA LEU A 68 17.49 76.08 77.79
C LEU A 68 17.40 76.06 76.26
N LEU A 69 17.77 77.16 75.59
CA LEU A 69 17.81 77.23 74.13
C LEU A 69 18.87 76.28 73.55
N ALA A 70 20.03 76.12 74.19
CA ALA A 70 21.04 75.17 73.78
C ALA A 70 20.55 73.72 73.94
N LEU A 71 19.86 73.40 75.03
CA LEU A 71 19.25 72.09 75.25
C LEU A 71 18.13 71.81 74.25
N GLU A 72 17.24 72.78 74.01
CA GLU A 72 16.17 72.66 73.01
C GLU A 72 16.77 72.40 71.62
N ARG A 73 17.78 73.18 71.21
CA ARG A 73 18.50 72.97 69.95
C ARG A 73 19.15 71.59 69.87
N SER A 74 19.76 71.11 70.95
CA SER A 74 20.32 69.75 71.00
C SER A 74 19.22 68.69 70.81
N THR A 75 18.09 68.83 71.50
CA THR A 75 16.98 67.87 71.40
C THR A 75 16.30 67.90 70.02
N ALA A 76 16.27 69.07 69.36
CA ALA A 76 15.80 69.20 67.99
C ALA A 76 16.76 68.48 67.03
N GLN A 77 18.08 68.67 67.21
CA GLN A 77 19.09 67.97 66.44
C GLN A 77 18.99 66.44 66.61
N ASP A 78 18.85 65.94 67.84
CA ASP A 78 18.72 64.50 68.11
C ASP A 78 17.47 63.89 67.44
N LYS A 79 16.37 64.66 67.36
CA LYS A 79 15.15 64.25 66.66
C LYS A 79 15.35 64.24 65.15
N ASP A 80 16.01 65.25 64.60
CA ASP A 80 16.33 65.32 63.17
C ASP A 80 17.24 64.15 62.76
N ASP A 81 18.25 63.83 63.58
CA ASP A 81 19.13 62.68 63.37
C ASP A 81 18.35 61.35 63.48
N SER A 82 17.43 61.24 64.44
CA SER A 82 16.55 60.07 64.59
C SER A 82 15.60 59.91 63.40
N LEU A 83 15.04 61.01 62.89
CA LEU A 83 14.20 61.02 61.70
C LEU A 83 15.00 60.62 60.46
N ALA A 84 16.22 61.14 60.30
CA ALA A 84 17.11 60.76 59.21
C ALA A 84 17.44 59.26 59.25
N ASN A 85 17.74 58.70 60.43
CA ASN A 85 18.00 57.28 60.62
C ASN A 85 16.78 56.40 60.34
N LEU A 86 15.59 56.82 60.80
CA LEU A 86 14.34 56.12 60.52
C LEU A 86 13.99 56.16 59.03
N GLN A 87 14.21 57.29 58.37
CA GLN A 87 13.97 57.45 56.94
C GLN A 87 14.95 56.62 56.10
N ALA A 88 16.21 56.53 56.52
CA ALA A 88 17.18 55.62 55.92
C ALA A 88 16.80 54.14 56.13
N SER A 89 16.33 53.77 57.32
CA SER A 89 15.89 52.40 57.63
C SER A 89 14.63 52.00 56.88
N LEU A 90 13.66 52.93 56.76
CA LEU A 90 12.43 52.72 55.99
C LEU A 90 12.74 52.53 54.51
N SER A 91 13.60 53.39 53.93
CA SER A 91 13.98 53.24 52.51
C SER A 91 14.74 51.94 52.24
N ALA A 92 15.60 51.48 53.17
CA ALA A 92 16.24 50.18 53.08
C ALA A 92 15.23 49.01 53.16
N ALA A 93 14.23 49.10 54.06
CA ALA A 93 13.19 48.09 54.20
C ALA A 93 12.26 48.04 52.96
N GLU A 94 11.92 49.20 52.39
CA GLU A 94 11.15 49.29 51.15
C GLU A 94 11.92 48.70 49.96
N ALA A 95 13.24 48.95 49.88
CA ALA A 95 14.10 48.35 48.87
C ALA A 95 14.16 46.82 48.99
N GLU A 96 14.30 46.28 50.21
CA GLU A 96 14.33 44.83 50.43
C GLU A 96 12.96 44.20 50.17
N LYS A 97 11.85 44.85 50.56
CA LYS A 97 10.50 44.40 50.21
C LYS A 97 10.32 44.32 48.69
N SER A 98 10.70 45.36 47.96
CA SER A 98 10.64 45.39 46.49
C SER A 98 11.46 44.27 45.87
N ARG A 99 12.67 44.02 46.40
CA ARG A 99 13.52 42.91 45.98
C ARG A 99 12.88 41.54 46.23
N LEU A 100 12.27 41.32 47.40
CA LEU A 100 11.57 40.08 47.75
C LEU A 100 10.32 39.87 46.88
N GLU A 101 9.55 40.92 46.62
CA GLU A 101 8.40 40.87 45.70
C GLU A 101 8.86 40.48 44.28
N GLN A 102 9.99 41.02 43.81
CA GLN A 102 10.57 40.65 42.52
C GLN A 102 11.04 39.18 42.49
N LEU A 103 11.69 38.68 43.55
CA LEU A 103 12.10 37.27 43.64
C LEU A 103 10.90 36.31 43.70
N LEU A 104 9.86 36.67 44.43
CA LEU A 104 8.61 35.90 44.49
C LEU A 104 7.91 35.87 43.12
N ALA A 105 7.85 37.01 42.42
CA ALA A 105 7.30 37.07 41.07
C ALA A 105 8.10 36.21 40.08
N GLN A 106 9.44 36.23 40.17
CA GLN A 106 10.30 35.35 39.37
C GLN A 106 10.09 33.86 39.71
N GLY A 107 10.01 33.52 41.00
CA GLY A 107 9.76 32.16 41.47
C GLY A 107 8.39 31.62 41.04
N ALA A 108 7.33 32.43 41.14
CA ALA A 108 6.00 32.10 40.66
C ALA A 108 6.00 31.85 39.14
N GLY A 109 6.64 32.74 38.36
CA GLY A 109 6.77 32.57 36.91
C GLY A 109 7.56 31.32 36.52
N ALA A 110 8.61 30.96 37.26
CA ALA A 110 9.36 29.73 37.05
C ALA A 110 8.51 28.47 37.37
N GLY A 111 7.69 28.52 38.42
CA GLY A 111 6.74 27.47 38.78
C GLY A 111 5.67 27.25 37.71
N ASP A 112 5.09 28.34 37.19
CA ASP A 112 4.11 28.28 36.11
C ASP A 112 4.72 27.69 34.83
N ALA A 113 5.93 28.11 34.47
CA ALA A 113 6.65 27.56 33.32
C ALA A 113 6.96 26.06 33.48
N ALA A 114 7.32 25.61 34.70
CA ALA A 114 7.54 24.20 34.99
C ALA A 114 6.24 23.38 34.89
N ASN A 115 5.12 23.89 35.42
CA ASN A 115 3.81 23.25 35.32
C ASN A 115 3.33 23.14 33.87
N GLN A 116 3.52 24.19 33.06
CA GLN A 116 3.19 24.15 31.63
C GLN A 116 4.02 23.09 30.89
N ARG A 117 5.32 22.97 31.18
CA ARG A 117 6.17 21.92 30.60
C ARG A 117 5.74 20.53 31.05
N ALA A 118 5.41 20.35 32.32
CA ALA A 118 4.93 19.07 32.84
C ALA A 118 3.60 18.66 32.17
N ALA A 119 2.68 19.60 31.99
CA ALA A 119 1.43 19.36 31.28
C ALA A 119 1.66 19.00 29.80
N ALA A 120 2.56 19.71 29.11
CA ALA A 120 2.91 19.40 27.72
C ALA A 120 3.55 18.01 27.57
N LEU A 121 4.50 17.66 28.45
CA LEU A 121 5.13 16.34 28.47
C LEU A 121 4.13 15.23 28.83
N GLY A 122 3.18 15.49 29.73
CA GLY A 122 2.09 14.57 30.05
C GLY A 122 1.22 14.29 28.83
N GLY A 123 0.83 15.34 28.10
CA GLY A 123 0.07 15.21 26.85
C GLY A 123 0.81 14.42 25.76
N GLU A 124 2.11 14.65 25.59
CA GLU A 124 2.94 13.89 24.65
C GLU A 124 3.04 12.41 25.06
N LEU A 125 3.25 12.12 26.35
CA LEU A 125 3.32 10.75 26.86
C LEU A 125 2.00 9.99 26.64
N ASP A 126 0.86 10.65 26.86
CA ASP A 126 -0.45 10.04 26.63
C ASP A 126 -0.72 9.80 25.14
N SER A 127 -0.30 10.73 24.26
CA SER A 127 -0.33 10.53 22.81
C SER A 127 0.52 9.31 22.40
N GLN A 128 1.76 9.22 22.89
CA GLN A 128 2.64 8.08 22.62
C GLN A 128 2.06 6.75 23.12
N ARG A 129 1.42 6.75 24.30
CA ARG A 129 0.73 5.56 24.81
C ARG A 129 -0.43 5.13 23.92
N GLN A 130 -1.23 6.07 23.42
CA GLN A 130 -2.33 5.78 22.50
C GLN A 130 -1.80 5.21 21.18
N ILE A 131 -0.77 5.82 20.59
CA ILE A 131 -0.13 5.32 19.36
C ILE A 131 0.43 3.92 19.58
N SER A 132 1.10 3.67 20.71
CA SER A 132 1.63 2.35 21.05
C SER A 132 0.52 1.30 21.21
N GLN A 133 -0.57 1.62 21.89
CA GLN A 133 -1.73 0.73 22.02
C GLN A 133 -2.38 0.42 20.66
N GLN A 134 -2.53 1.43 19.81
CA GLN A 134 -3.03 1.25 18.45
C GLN A 134 -2.09 0.35 17.64
N ALA A 135 -0.78 0.58 17.69
CA ALA A 135 0.21 -0.25 17.01
C ALA A 135 0.17 -1.72 17.49
N LEU A 136 0.04 -1.95 18.79
CA LEU A 136 -0.10 -3.31 19.35
C LEU A 136 -1.37 -4.00 18.83
N SER A 137 -2.50 -3.29 18.80
CA SER A 137 -3.75 -3.83 18.23
C SER A 137 -3.62 -4.16 16.74
N GLN A 138 -2.90 -3.31 15.99
CA GLN A 138 -2.64 -3.55 14.56
C GLN A 138 -1.76 -4.78 14.34
N VAL A 139 -0.73 -4.96 15.18
CA VAL A 139 0.14 -6.15 15.15
C VAL A 139 -0.64 -7.42 15.47
N GLU A 140 -1.57 -7.38 16.44
CA GLU A 140 -2.42 -8.52 16.76
C GLU A 140 -3.31 -8.93 15.57
N ILE A 141 -3.96 -7.96 14.93
CA ILE A 141 -4.79 -8.20 13.74
C ILE A 141 -3.94 -8.77 12.60
N LEU A 142 -2.76 -8.20 12.35
CA LEU A 142 -1.85 -8.70 11.30
C LEU A 142 -1.39 -10.13 11.59
N ASN A 143 -1.10 -10.47 12.84
CA ASN A 143 -0.74 -11.83 13.23
C ASN A 143 -1.90 -12.81 12.99
N GLN A 144 -3.14 -12.41 13.31
CA GLN A 144 -4.34 -13.21 13.01
C GLN A 144 -4.51 -13.40 11.49
N GLN A 145 -4.30 -12.36 10.69
CA GLN A 145 -4.35 -12.44 9.22
C GLN A 145 -3.26 -13.37 8.66
N ILE A 146 -2.02 -13.27 9.16
CA ILE A 146 -0.91 -14.15 8.75
C ILE A 146 -1.22 -15.61 9.09
N ALA A 147 -1.80 -15.88 10.27
CA ALA A 147 -2.22 -17.22 10.65
C ALA A 147 -3.31 -17.77 9.72
N ALA A 148 -4.29 -16.94 9.36
CA ALA A 148 -5.35 -17.31 8.41
C ALA A 148 -4.77 -17.59 7.00
N LEU A 149 -3.87 -16.76 6.51
CA LEU A 149 -3.19 -16.96 5.22
C LEU A 149 -2.36 -18.25 5.21
N ARG A 150 -1.60 -18.54 6.28
CA ARG A 150 -0.86 -19.80 6.40
C ARG A 150 -1.78 -21.02 6.35
N LYS A 151 -2.95 -20.95 6.99
CA LYS A 151 -3.96 -22.02 6.92
C LYS A 151 -4.53 -22.17 5.51
N GLN A 152 -4.78 -21.07 4.81
CA GLN A 152 -5.23 -21.11 3.41
C GLN A 152 -4.17 -21.74 2.50
N ILE A 153 -2.90 -21.34 2.64
CA ILE A 153 -1.78 -21.92 1.86
C ILE A 153 -1.68 -23.43 2.09
N GLY A 154 -1.75 -23.90 3.34
CA GLY A 154 -1.74 -25.33 3.64
C GLY A 154 -2.91 -26.09 3.00
N ALA A 155 -4.12 -25.52 3.04
CA ALA A 155 -5.28 -26.12 2.37
C ALA A 155 -5.13 -26.17 0.83
N LEU A 156 -4.50 -25.15 0.23
CA LEU A 156 -4.20 -25.13 -1.20
C LEU A 156 -3.13 -26.17 -1.57
N GLU A 157 -2.10 -26.33 -0.74
CA GLU A 157 -1.05 -27.34 -0.92
C GLU A 157 -1.63 -28.76 -0.86
N ASP A 158 -2.48 -29.04 0.13
CA ASP A 158 -3.20 -30.31 0.24
C ASP A 158 -4.09 -30.57 -0.99
N ALA A 159 -4.83 -29.57 -1.45
CA ALA A 159 -5.68 -29.67 -2.64
C ALA A 159 -4.85 -29.93 -3.91
N LEU A 160 -3.69 -29.27 -4.04
CA LEU A 160 -2.77 -29.46 -5.16
C LEU A 160 -2.19 -30.88 -5.17
N ASN A 161 -1.75 -31.38 -4.02
CA ASN A 161 -1.24 -32.75 -3.88
C ASN A 161 -2.28 -33.81 -4.25
N VAL A 162 -3.54 -33.61 -3.85
CA VAL A 162 -4.66 -34.48 -4.26
C VAL A 162 -4.88 -34.41 -5.76
N SER A 163 -4.85 -33.22 -6.37
CA SER A 163 -5.01 -33.05 -7.82
C SER A 163 -3.88 -33.73 -8.60
N GLU A 164 -2.62 -33.52 -8.20
CA GLU A 164 -1.47 -34.16 -8.86
C GLU A 164 -1.55 -35.69 -8.79
N THR A 165 -1.96 -36.23 -7.65
CA THR A 165 -2.14 -37.68 -7.49
C THR A 165 -3.22 -38.20 -8.43
N ARG A 166 -4.35 -37.49 -8.53
CA ARG A 166 -5.44 -37.83 -9.45
C ARG A 166 -5.02 -37.76 -10.92
N ASP A 167 -4.18 -36.80 -11.28
CA ASP A 167 -3.65 -36.66 -12.64
C ASP A 167 -2.67 -37.79 -12.98
N ARG A 168 -1.78 -38.16 -12.04
CA ARG A 168 -0.90 -39.34 -12.19
C ARG A 168 -1.73 -40.63 -12.38
N ASP A 169 -2.77 -40.83 -11.58
CA ASP A 169 -3.67 -41.98 -11.71
C ASP A 169 -4.46 -41.98 -13.04
N SER A 170 -4.87 -40.81 -13.51
CA SER A 170 -5.58 -40.67 -14.78
C SER A 170 -4.64 -40.96 -15.96
N ASN A 171 -3.41 -40.44 -15.94
CA ASN A 171 -2.40 -40.70 -16.95
C ASN A 171 -2.00 -42.17 -17.02
N THR A 172 -1.85 -42.84 -15.87
CA THR A 172 -1.58 -44.29 -15.86
C THR A 172 -2.74 -45.10 -16.43
N LYS A 173 -3.99 -44.74 -16.12
CA LYS A 173 -5.19 -45.36 -16.73
C LYS A 173 -5.24 -45.15 -18.24
N ILE A 174 -4.96 -43.94 -18.73
CA ILE A 174 -4.94 -43.63 -20.16
C ILE A 174 -3.85 -44.45 -20.87
N ALA A 175 -2.65 -44.53 -20.29
CA ALA A 175 -1.57 -45.35 -20.85
C ALA A 175 -1.95 -46.84 -20.88
N ASP A 176 -2.60 -47.36 -19.83
CA ASP A 176 -3.05 -48.74 -19.79
C ASP A 176 -4.14 -49.04 -20.84
N LEU A 177 -5.15 -48.16 -20.94
CA LEU A 177 -6.19 -48.25 -21.97
C LEU A 177 -5.61 -48.19 -23.38
N GLY A 178 -4.65 -47.30 -23.62
CA GLY A 178 -3.95 -47.19 -24.91
C GLY A 178 -3.23 -48.49 -25.28
N ARG A 179 -2.53 -49.12 -24.33
CA ARG A 179 -1.88 -50.43 -24.56
C ARG A 179 -2.91 -51.53 -24.87
N ARG A 180 -3.99 -51.62 -24.09
CA ARG A 180 -5.06 -52.62 -24.32
C ARG A 180 -5.72 -52.44 -25.68
N LEU A 181 -6.01 -51.20 -26.06
CA LEU A 181 -6.62 -50.88 -27.34
C LEU A 181 -5.70 -51.25 -28.50
N ASN A 182 -4.40 -50.93 -28.40
CA ASN A 182 -3.42 -51.30 -29.43
C ASN A 182 -3.30 -52.81 -29.59
N VAL A 183 -3.28 -53.57 -28.48
CA VAL A 183 -3.25 -55.05 -28.51
C VAL A 183 -4.54 -55.60 -29.14
N ALA A 184 -5.71 -55.09 -28.75
CA ALA A 184 -6.99 -55.52 -29.30
C ALA A 184 -7.09 -55.21 -30.81
N LEU A 185 -6.62 -54.04 -31.24
CA LEU A 185 -6.59 -53.66 -32.66
C LEU A 185 -5.65 -54.58 -33.45
N ALA A 186 -4.45 -54.85 -32.93
CA ALA A 186 -3.49 -55.75 -33.57
C ALA A 186 -4.05 -57.17 -33.73
N GLN A 187 -4.72 -57.69 -32.70
CA GLN A 187 -5.42 -58.98 -32.77
C GLN A 187 -6.49 -58.97 -33.85
N ARG A 188 -7.29 -57.91 -33.95
CA ARG A 188 -8.38 -57.85 -34.93
C ARG A 188 -7.87 -57.73 -36.36
N VAL A 189 -6.80 -56.97 -36.59
CA VAL A 189 -6.11 -56.91 -37.90
C VAL A 189 -5.52 -58.27 -38.27
N GLN A 190 -4.93 -59.00 -37.32
CA GLN A 190 -4.38 -60.33 -37.57
C GLN A 190 -5.49 -61.33 -37.92
N GLU A 191 -6.60 -61.32 -37.19
CA GLU A 191 -7.77 -62.14 -37.49
C GLU A 191 -8.31 -61.85 -38.89
N LEU A 192 -8.49 -60.57 -39.25
CA LEU A 192 -8.94 -60.16 -40.58
C LEU A 192 -8.00 -60.66 -41.68
N ASN A 193 -6.69 -60.53 -41.49
CA ASN A 193 -5.70 -61.03 -42.45
C ASN A 193 -5.75 -62.55 -42.60
N ARG A 194 -5.93 -63.30 -41.50
CA ARG A 194 -6.07 -64.76 -41.53
C ARG A 194 -7.31 -65.19 -42.32
N TYR A 195 -8.48 -64.61 -42.00
CA TYR A 195 -9.72 -64.93 -42.72
C TYR A 195 -9.63 -64.57 -44.20
N ARG A 196 -9.01 -63.44 -44.52
CA ARG A 196 -8.75 -63.06 -45.92
C ARG A 196 -7.94 -64.15 -46.63
N SER A 197 -6.85 -64.61 -46.04
CA SER A 197 -6.00 -65.67 -46.62
C SER A 197 -6.73 -67.01 -46.76
N ASP A 198 -7.45 -67.46 -45.73
CA ASP A 198 -8.19 -68.74 -45.75
C ASP A 198 -9.30 -68.71 -46.81
N PHE A 199 -10.04 -67.59 -46.90
CA PHE A 199 -11.07 -67.39 -47.92
C PHE A 199 -10.47 -67.38 -49.34
N PHE A 200 -9.39 -66.65 -49.57
CA PHE A 200 -8.72 -66.63 -50.88
C PHE A 200 -8.17 -67.99 -51.28
N GLY A 201 -7.66 -68.78 -50.32
CA GLY A 201 -7.22 -70.15 -50.56
C GLY A 201 -8.34 -71.02 -51.11
N ARG A 202 -9.50 -71.01 -50.46
CA ARG A 202 -10.67 -71.79 -50.90
C ARG A 202 -11.26 -71.30 -52.22
N LEU A 203 -11.36 -69.98 -52.39
CA LEU A 203 -11.81 -69.42 -53.66
C LEU A 203 -10.86 -69.77 -54.80
N ARG A 204 -9.55 -69.82 -54.52
CA ARG A 204 -8.54 -70.29 -55.47
C ARG A 204 -8.74 -71.77 -55.81
N GLU A 205 -9.00 -72.64 -54.85
CA GLU A 205 -9.27 -74.07 -55.11
C GLU A 205 -10.48 -74.28 -56.03
N ILE A 206 -11.58 -73.55 -55.79
CA ILE A 206 -12.81 -73.65 -56.62
C ILE A 206 -12.60 -73.12 -58.06
N LEU A 207 -11.64 -72.20 -58.24
CA LEU A 207 -11.36 -71.54 -59.51
C LEU A 207 -10.08 -72.06 -60.21
N ALA A 208 -9.31 -72.96 -59.59
CA ALA A 208 -8.01 -73.42 -60.09
C ALA A 208 -8.11 -74.31 -61.34
N ASP A 209 -9.19 -75.09 -61.48
CA ASP A 209 -9.38 -76.04 -62.59
C ASP A 209 -10.02 -75.39 -63.84
N ARG A 210 -9.86 -74.07 -64.01
CA ARG A 210 -10.56 -73.32 -65.06
C ARG A 210 -9.56 -72.67 -66.02
N GLU A 211 -9.59 -73.13 -67.27
CA GLU A 211 -8.69 -72.66 -68.34
C GLU A 211 -8.77 -71.15 -68.61
N ASN A 212 -9.90 -70.51 -68.28
CA ASN A 212 -10.19 -69.11 -68.61
C ASN A 212 -9.94 -68.11 -67.46
N ILE A 213 -9.36 -68.55 -66.33
CA ILE A 213 -9.11 -67.69 -65.16
C ILE A 213 -7.61 -67.66 -64.87
N ARG A 214 -7.04 -66.47 -64.77
CA ARG A 214 -5.66 -66.27 -64.33
C ARG A 214 -5.65 -65.72 -62.91
N ILE A 215 -4.87 -66.33 -62.03
CA ILE A 215 -4.68 -65.85 -60.65
C ILE A 215 -3.39 -65.04 -60.60
N VAL A 216 -3.49 -63.76 -60.22
CA VAL A 216 -2.35 -62.86 -60.05
C VAL A 216 -2.39 -62.28 -58.65
N GLY A 217 -1.54 -62.78 -57.74
CA GLY A 217 -1.58 -62.39 -56.33
C GLY A 217 -2.92 -62.75 -55.68
N ASP A 218 -3.67 -61.73 -55.24
CA ASP A 218 -5.00 -61.81 -54.63
C ASP A 218 -6.14 -61.50 -55.61
N ARG A 219 -5.85 -61.45 -56.92
CA ARG A 219 -6.83 -61.08 -57.95
C ARG A 219 -7.15 -62.24 -58.89
N PHE A 220 -8.42 -62.44 -59.17
CA PHE A 220 -8.89 -63.32 -60.23
C PHE A 220 -9.13 -62.51 -61.49
N VAL A 221 -8.41 -62.85 -62.55
CA VAL A 221 -8.42 -62.12 -63.81
C VAL A 221 -9.15 -62.93 -64.86
N PHE A 222 -10.24 -62.39 -65.37
CA PHE A 222 -11.04 -62.91 -66.47
C PHE A 222 -10.76 -62.09 -67.72
N GLN A 223 -10.46 -62.74 -68.84
CA GLN A 223 -10.34 -62.04 -70.11
C GLN A 223 -11.72 -61.53 -70.55
N SER A 224 -11.79 -60.28 -71.03
CA SER A 224 -13.07 -59.66 -71.37
C SER A 224 -13.80 -60.40 -72.48
N GLU A 225 -13.10 -61.03 -73.42
CA GLU A 225 -13.68 -61.76 -74.56
C GLU A 225 -14.44 -63.02 -74.14
N VAL A 226 -14.03 -63.61 -73.00
CA VAL A 226 -14.71 -64.77 -72.44
C VAL A 226 -16.07 -64.35 -71.87
N LEU A 227 -16.13 -63.17 -71.26
CA LEU A 227 -17.33 -62.67 -70.59
C LEU A 227 -18.25 -61.87 -71.51
N PHE A 228 -17.68 -61.11 -72.45
CA PHE A 228 -18.39 -60.12 -73.26
C PHE A 228 -18.05 -60.28 -74.74
N PRO A 229 -19.02 -60.10 -75.64
CA PRO A 229 -18.74 -59.83 -77.04
C PRO A 229 -17.90 -58.55 -77.20
N THR A 230 -17.16 -58.45 -78.31
CA THR A 230 -16.36 -57.26 -78.64
C THR A 230 -17.20 -55.98 -78.58
N GLY A 231 -16.74 -54.99 -77.82
CA GLY A 231 -17.40 -53.69 -77.67
C GLY A 231 -18.71 -53.68 -76.88
N SER A 232 -19.14 -54.80 -76.29
CA SER A 232 -20.38 -54.88 -75.50
C SER A 232 -20.12 -54.95 -73.99
N GLU A 233 -21.09 -54.45 -73.22
CA GLU A 233 -21.24 -54.61 -71.77
C GLU A 233 -22.13 -55.80 -71.37
N VAL A 234 -22.76 -56.47 -72.33
CA VAL A 234 -23.71 -57.55 -72.09
C VAL A 234 -22.94 -58.87 -71.99
N ILE A 235 -23.10 -59.56 -70.87
CA ILE A 235 -22.44 -60.84 -70.62
C ILE A 235 -23.00 -61.88 -71.60
N ASN A 236 -22.12 -62.56 -72.34
CA ASN A 236 -22.51 -63.65 -73.26
C ASN A 236 -22.88 -64.92 -72.46
N ASP A 237 -23.48 -65.92 -73.11
CA ASP A 237 -23.97 -67.11 -72.40
C ASP A 237 -22.87 -67.95 -71.74
N ALA A 238 -21.68 -68.01 -72.33
CA ALA A 238 -20.52 -68.69 -71.73
C ALA A 238 -20.03 -67.95 -70.46
N GLY A 239 -19.99 -66.63 -70.50
CA GLY A 239 -19.65 -65.76 -69.37
C GLY A 239 -20.67 -65.86 -68.25
N LYS A 240 -21.97 -65.97 -68.56
CA LYS A 240 -23.02 -66.21 -67.55
C LYS A 240 -22.79 -67.53 -66.81
N VAL A 241 -22.39 -68.59 -67.50
CA VAL A 241 -22.08 -69.88 -66.88
C VAL A 241 -20.92 -69.76 -65.89
N GLU A 242 -19.83 -69.07 -66.27
CA GLU A 242 -18.69 -68.88 -65.38
C GLU A 242 -18.98 -67.94 -64.20
N MET A 243 -19.70 -66.84 -64.44
CA MET A 243 -20.12 -65.91 -63.38
C MET A 243 -21.13 -66.54 -62.41
N LYS A 244 -21.96 -67.48 -62.88
CA LYS A 244 -22.89 -68.20 -62.01
C LYS A 244 -22.12 -69.08 -61.02
N LYS A 245 -21.13 -69.83 -61.50
CA LYS A 245 -20.28 -70.66 -60.64
C LYS A 245 -19.51 -69.82 -59.62
N LEU A 246 -19.05 -68.63 -60.03
CA LEU A 246 -18.44 -67.66 -59.12
C LEU A 246 -19.44 -67.17 -58.06
N ALA A 247 -20.67 -66.84 -58.46
CA ALA A 247 -21.74 -66.43 -57.53
C ALA A 247 -22.02 -67.53 -56.49
N ASP A 248 -22.15 -68.78 -56.94
CA ASP A 248 -22.37 -69.92 -56.05
C ASP A 248 -21.20 -70.09 -55.05
N ALA A 249 -19.96 -69.99 -55.52
CA ALA A 249 -18.77 -70.06 -54.66
C ALA A 249 -18.75 -68.93 -53.62
N ILE A 250 -19.10 -67.70 -54.00
CA ILE A 250 -19.19 -66.57 -53.06
C ILE A 250 -20.29 -66.82 -52.02
N ILE A 251 -21.44 -67.37 -52.43
CA ILE A 251 -22.59 -67.65 -51.57
C ILE A 251 -22.29 -68.78 -50.56
N GLU A 252 -21.48 -69.75 -50.93
CA GLU A 252 -21.02 -70.79 -50.02
C GLU A 252 -19.98 -70.25 -49.04
N LEU A 253 -18.96 -69.56 -49.55
CA LEU A 253 -17.86 -69.08 -48.72
C LEU A 253 -18.27 -67.96 -47.77
N GLN A 254 -19.25 -67.12 -48.11
CA GLN A 254 -19.76 -66.10 -47.18
C GLN A 254 -20.35 -66.70 -45.89
N LYS A 255 -20.77 -67.98 -45.90
CA LYS A 255 -21.31 -68.66 -44.71
C LYS A 255 -20.21 -68.98 -43.69
N GLU A 256 -18.96 -69.08 -44.15
CA GLU A 256 -17.80 -69.34 -43.30
C GLU A 256 -17.18 -68.05 -42.74
N ILE A 257 -17.50 -66.88 -43.32
CA ILE A 257 -17.00 -65.59 -42.84
C ILE A 257 -17.94 -65.05 -41.75
N PRO A 258 -17.42 -64.76 -40.54
CA PRO A 258 -18.22 -64.12 -39.48
C PRO A 258 -18.82 -62.78 -39.92
N PRO A 259 -20.08 -62.48 -39.55
CA PRO A 259 -20.79 -61.28 -40.01
C PRO A 259 -20.13 -59.97 -39.54
N GLU A 260 -19.29 -60.01 -38.50
CA GLU A 260 -18.57 -58.86 -37.96
C GLU A 260 -17.43 -58.38 -38.87
N ILE A 261 -17.06 -59.16 -39.89
CA ILE A 261 -16.03 -58.80 -40.85
C ILE A 261 -16.66 -58.02 -42.01
N ASN A 262 -16.24 -56.76 -42.17
CA ASN A 262 -16.69 -55.84 -43.20
C ASN A 262 -15.94 -56.03 -44.54
N TRP A 263 -15.95 -57.24 -45.09
CA TRP A 263 -15.39 -57.52 -46.41
C TRP A 263 -16.34 -57.16 -47.56
N VAL A 264 -15.78 -56.84 -48.72
CA VAL A 264 -16.49 -56.68 -50.00
C VAL A 264 -15.66 -57.28 -51.15
N LEU A 265 -16.34 -57.77 -52.17
CA LEU A 265 -15.74 -58.18 -53.44
C LEU A 265 -15.81 -57.02 -54.43
N ARG A 266 -14.64 -56.54 -54.86
CA ARG A 266 -14.48 -55.47 -55.83
C ARG A 266 -14.27 -56.04 -57.23
N VAL A 267 -15.06 -55.55 -58.18
CA VAL A 267 -15.03 -55.91 -59.61
C VAL A 267 -14.35 -54.81 -60.41
N ASP A 268 -13.09 -55.12 -60.74
CA ASP A 268 -12.06 -54.49 -61.57
C ASP A 268 -12.32 -54.41 -63.08
N GLY A 269 -12.83 -53.32 -63.65
CA GLY A 269 -13.03 -53.22 -65.10
C GLY A 269 -11.84 -52.57 -65.81
N HIS A 270 -11.30 -53.21 -66.84
CA HIS A 270 -10.19 -52.65 -67.64
C HIS A 270 -10.40 -52.82 -69.14
N THR A 271 -9.86 -51.89 -69.93
CA THR A 271 -9.80 -51.93 -71.39
C THR A 271 -8.36 -52.00 -71.89
N ASP A 272 -8.17 -52.15 -73.20
CA ASP A 272 -6.90 -51.87 -73.85
C ASP A 272 -6.77 -50.37 -74.16
N ASN A 273 -5.65 -50.02 -74.81
CA ASN A 273 -5.29 -48.67 -75.23
C ASN A 273 -5.92 -48.24 -76.58
N LYS A 274 -6.83 -49.05 -77.16
CA LYS A 274 -7.49 -48.67 -78.42
C LYS A 274 -8.64 -47.73 -78.09
N PRO A 275 -8.68 -46.51 -78.65
CA PRO A 275 -9.82 -45.62 -78.46
C PRO A 275 -11.09 -46.24 -79.04
N LEU A 276 -12.20 -46.08 -78.34
CA LEU A 276 -13.51 -46.39 -78.92
C LEU A 276 -13.79 -45.46 -80.09
N SER A 277 -14.57 -45.92 -81.07
CA SER A 277 -14.92 -45.12 -82.26
C SER A 277 -15.70 -43.84 -81.96
N GLY A 278 -16.18 -43.67 -80.72
CA GLY A 278 -17.00 -42.53 -80.28
C GLY A 278 -18.43 -42.52 -80.84
N THR A 279 -18.75 -43.44 -81.76
CA THR A 279 -20.06 -43.59 -82.42
C THR A 279 -20.94 -44.67 -81.79
N GLY A 280 -20.39 -45.45 -80.85
CA GLY A 280 -21.12 -46.47 -80.08
C GLY A 280 -21.81 -45.92 -78.83
N ARG A 281 -22.38 -46.82 -78.02
CA ARG A 281 -23.08 -46.48 -76.76
C ARG A 281 -22.19 -45.77 -75.73
N TYR A 282 -20.91 -46.12 -75.68
CA TYR A 282 -19.94 -45.60 -74.72
C TYR A 282 -18.99 -44.62 -75.39
N ARG A 283 -18.72 -43.50 -74.71
CA ARG A 283 -17.91 -42.40 -75.25
C ARG A 283 -16.42 -42.67 -75.13
N ASP A 284 -16.00 -43.36 -74.08
CA ASP A 284 -14.61 -43.69 -73.80
C ASP A 284 -14.44 -45.04 -73.09
N ASN A 285 -13.17 -45.43 -72.94
CA ASN A 285 -12.76 -46.66 -72.28
C ASN A 285 -13.11 -46.68 -70.77
N TRP A 286 -13.28 -45.52 -70.14
CA TRP A 286 -13.65 -45.42 -68.73
C TRP A 286 -15.13 -45.79 -68.52
N GLU A 287 -16.02 -45.27 -69.36
CA GLU A 287 -17.44 -45.63 -69.36
C GLU A 287 -17.63 -47.12 -69.67
N LEU A 288 -16.94 -47.65 -70.68
CA LEU A 288 -17.05 -49.06 -71.07
C LEU A 288 -16.57 -50.00 -69.95
N SER A 289 -15.40 -49.73 -69.36
CA SER A 289 -14.89 -50.56 -68.26
C SER A 289 -15.80 -50.52 -67.03
N THR A 290 -16.29 -49.34 -66.65
CA THR A 290 -17.24 -49.18 -65.53
C THR A 290 -18.55 -49.91 -65.80
N ALA A 291 -19.08 -49.81 -67.02
CA ALA A 291 -20.30 -50.50 -67.41
C ALA A 291 -20.15 -52.02 -67.36
N ARG A 292 -19.03 -52.56 -67.87
CA ARG A 292 -18.74 -54.00 -67.79
C ARG A 292 -18.64 -54.50 -66.35
N SER A 293 -17.93 -53.80 -65.47
CA SER A 293 -17.88 -54.15 -64.04
C SER A 293 -19.26 -54.12 -63.39
N THR A 294 -20.06 -53.11 -63.75
CA THR A 294 -21.44 -52.97 -63.25
C THR A 294 -22.33 -54.12 -63.74
N SER A 295 -22.20 -54.55 -65.00
CA SER A 295 -22.92 -55.71 -65.53
C SER A 295 -22.57 -56.99 -64.78
N VAL A 296 -21.29 -57.22 -64.47
CA VAL A 296 -20.86 -58.36 -63.65
C VAL A 296 -21.46 -58.29 -62.25
N VAL A 297 -21.37 -57.14 -61.57
CA VAL A 297 -21.98 -56.96 -60.24
C VAL A 297 -23.48 -57.21 -60.26
N LYS A 298 -24.21 -56.65 -61.23
CA LYS A 298 -25.66 -56.87 -61.36
C LYS A 298 -25.99 -58.35 -61.58
N PHE A 299 -25.22 -59.03 -62.43
CA PHE A 299 -25.41 -60.45 -62.66
C PHE A 299 -25.14 -61.28 -61.39
N LEU A 300 -24.12 -60.95 -60.60
CA LEU A 300 -23.87 -61.62 -59.31
C LEU A 300 -25.01 -61.38 -58.32
N ILE A 301 -25.57 -60.17 -58.27
CA ILE A 301 -26.74 -59.84 -57.43
C ILE A 301 -27.96 -60.66 -57.86
N GLU A 302 -28.23 -60.73 -59.15
CA GLU A 302 -29.33 -61.53 -59.72
C GLU A 302 -29.19 -63.03 -59.39
N ASN A 303 -27.96 -63.51 -59.20
CA ASN A 303 -27.67 -64.88 -58.79
C ASN A 303 -27.52 -65.06 -57.27
N GLY A 304 -27.88 -64.07 -56.45
CA GLY A 304 -28.03 -64.21 -55.00
C GLY A 304 -26.86 -63.70 -54.15
N VAL A 305 -25.83 -63.09 -54.75
CA VAL A 305 -24.76 -62.45 -53.97
C VAL A 305 -25.29 -61.14 -53.34
N PRO A 306 -25.12 -60.92 -52.02
CA PRO A 306 -25.63 -59.71 -51.37
C PRO A 306 -25.02 -58.43 -51.97
N ALA A 307 -25.88 -57.47 -52.37
CA ALA A 307 -25.43 -56.23 -53.00
C ALA A 307 -24.50 -55.39 -52.10
N ASN A 308 -24.66 -55.46 -50.78
CA ASN A 308 -23.80 -54.79 -49.81
C ASN A 308 -22.38 -55.39 -49.69
N ARG A 309 -22.13 -56.54 -50.34
CA ARG A 309 -20.83 -57.20 -50.44
C ARG A 309 -20.15 -56.99 -51.79
N LEU A 310 -20.72 -56.18 -52.68
CA LEU A 310 -20.21 -55.98 -54.04
C LEU A 310 -19.88 -54.51 -54.31
N VAL A 311 -18.78 -54.29 -55.02
CA VAL A 311 -18.35 -52.97 -55.49
C VAL A 311 -17.93 -53.09 -56.94
N ALA A 312 -18.42 -52.21 -57.83
CA ALA A 312 -17.95 -52.11 -59.21
C ALA A 312 -17.01 -50.91 -59.35
N ALA A 313 -15.87 -51.10 -60.01
CA ALA A 313 -14.95 -50.03 -60.38
C ALA A 313 -14.50 -50.18 -61.83
N GLY A 314 -14.34 -49.08 -62.54
CA GLY A 314 -13.74 -49.03 -63.87
C GLY A 314 -12.43 -48.24 -63.82
N PHE A 315 -11.42 -48.73 -64.53
CA PHE A 315 -10.08 -48.12 -64.59
C PHE A 315 -9.67 -47.75 -66.03
N GLY A 316 -10.52 -48.02 -67.02
CA GLY A 316 -10.22 -47.81 -68.43
C GLY A 316 -8.90 -48.47 -68.85
N GLU A 317 -8.12 -47.74 -69.64
CA GLU A 317 -6.83 -48.18 -70.18
C GLU A 317 -5.64 -47.86 -69.27
N PHE A 318 -5.86 -47.15 -68.15
CA PHE A 318 -4.81 -46.54 -67.34
C PHE A 318 -4.12 -47.50 -66.35
N GLN A 319 -4.49 -48.78 -66.36
CA GLN A 319 -3.84 -49.84 -65.57
C GLN A 319 -3.59 -51.09 -66.43
N PRO A 320 -2.69 -51.01 -67.44
CA PRO A 320 -2.36 -52.15 -68.28
C PRO A 320 -1.56 -53.20 -67.49
N LEU A 321 -1.86 -54.49 -67.69
CA LEU A 321 -1.01 -55.59 -67.22
C LEU A 321 0.24 -55.74 -68.09
N ASP A 322 0.10 -55.46 -69.38
CA ASP A 322 1.15 -55.59 -70.38
C ASP A 322 1.20 -54.29 -71.18
N PRO A 323 2.23 -53.43 -71.00
CA PRO A 323 2.29 -52.13 -71.65
C PRO A 323 2.74 -52.21 -73.12
N ALA A 324 3.06 -53.42 -73.62
CA ALA A 324 3.46 -53.59 -75.01
C ALA A 324 2.31 -53.26 -75.98
N ASP A 325 2.64 -52.71 -77.14
CA ASP A 325 1.65 -52.35 -78.16
C ASP A 325 1.41 -53.50 -79.17
N THR A 326 1.14 -54.71 -78.64
CA THR A 326 0.82 -55.90 -79.45
C THR A 326 -0.61 -56.36 -79.20
N GLU A 327 -1.18 -57.14 -80.12
CA GLU A 327 -2.56 -57.64 -79.94
C GLU A 327 -2.67 -58.57 -78.73
N GLU A 328 -1.63 -59.35 -78.44
CA GLU A 328 -1.56 -60.22 -77.27
C GLU A 328 -1.59 -59.41 -75.97
N ALA A 329 -0.87 -58.28 -75.91
CA ALA A 329 -0.86 -57.39 -74.76
C ALA A 329 -2.24 -56.71 -74.57
N ARG A 330 -2.87 -56.27 -75.67
CA ARG A 330 -4.23 -55.71 -75.63
C ARG A 330 -5.26 -56.72 -75.14
N ASN A 331 -5.20 -57.97 -75.60
CA ASN A 331 -6.07 -59.04 -75.10
C ASN A 331 -5.90 -59.25 -73.59
N LYS A 332 -4.66 -59.20 -73.06
CA LYS A 332 -4.41 -59.29 -71.61
C LYS A 332 -4.95 -58.08 -70.84
N ASN A 333 -4.88 -56.89 -71.42
CA ASN A 333 -5.33 -55.65 -70.77
C ASN A 333 -6.86 -55.56 -70.68
N ARG A 334 -7.58 -56.05 -71.70
CA ARG A 334 -9.05 -56.19 -71.69
C ARG A 334 -9.47 -57.29 -70.75
N ARG A 335 -9.77 -56.95 -69.50
CA ARG A 335 -10.06 -57.94 -68.46
C ARG A 335 -11.02 -57.42 -67.39
N ILE A 336 -11.62 -58.36 -66.67
CA ILE A 336 -12.27 -58.13 -65.40
C ILE A 336 -11.41 -58.74 -64.29
N GLU A 337 -11.00 -57.92 -63.33
CA GLU A 337 -10.33 -58.39 -62.11
C GLU A 337 -11.33 -58.48 -60.96
N LEU A 338 -11.17 -59.46 -60.10
CA LEU A 338 -11.95 -59.60 -58.88
C LEU A 338 -11.00 -59.67 -57.71
N LYS A 339 -11.24 -58.85 -56.68
CA LYS A 339 -10.45 -58.90 -55.45
C LYS A 339 -11.29 -58.61 -54.22
N LEU A 340 -10.87 -59.15 -53.09
CA LEU A 340 -11.48 -58.84 -51.81
C LEU A 340 -10.80 -57.67 -51.14
N THR A 341 -11.59 -56.79 -50.55
CA THR A 341 -11.12 -55.65 -49.77
C THR A 341 -12.01 -55.44 -48.56
N GLU A 342 -11.50 -54.69 -47.58
CA GLU A 342 -12.32 -54.13 -46.52
C GLU A 342 -13.15 -52.97 -47.07
N ARG A 343 -14.37 -52.81 -46.55
CA ARG A 343 -15.33 -51.78 -46.92
C ARG A 343 -14.93 -50.40 -46.42
#